data_AF-A0A6C0QE72-F1
#
_entry.id   AF-A0A6C0QE72-F1
#
_cell.length_a   1.000
_cell.length_b   1.000
_cell.length_c   1.000
_cell.angle_alpha   90.00
_cell.angle_beta   90.00
_cell.angle_gamma   90.00
#
_symmetry.space_group_name_H-M   'P 1'
#
loop_
_entity.id
_entity.type
_entity.pdbx_description
1 polymer ?
#
loop_
_entity_poly.entity_id
_entity_poly.type
_entity_poly.pdbx_seq_one_letter_code
_entity_poly.pdbx_strand_id
1 'polypeptide(L)'
;MTGGLSLSDSGLLMIGKLPAPALVLHPIDDVRVLRRPTTFTGMEERPSGIQDFDVRDALRAWGIDPVTLEYAPVGFGDYHWTATDTRDCRWFVKVADLDHKSWYGEGTGAAFRGLRDAMDTAVALREAEPDGRLDFVVAPVRTADGESVRGLGPGHAVSVFPLMSGTAGHFGETLTPHDRALVVDLLAGLHRTVPPASARALPPEFATRPQLEPALGELGNPWHGFGPYAEPARHLLADHAAALRHRLDEFDRRAGELQAASAPLVVTHGEPRPGNLLRAGERRLLLDWDTVGLAVPERDLWLVVAGPDDLLRYEESTGRKPDPSALALYRLRRALNDIAEFLTLLRAPHGPTLDVRQS
;
A
#
# COMPACT_ATOMS: atom_id res chain seq x y z
N MET A 1 46.90 -14.37 -46.09
CA MET A 1 46.43 -15.77 -46.23
C MET A 1 45.29 -15.95 -45.24
N THR A 2 44.06 -15.88 -45.78
CA THR A 2 43.00 -16.93 -45.68
C THR A 2 42.35 -16.95 -44.30
N GLY A 3 41.12 -16.45 -44.10
CA GLY A 3 39.85 -16.93 -44.72
C GLY A 3 39.38 -18.17 -43.94
N GLY A 4 38.14 -18.37 -43.49
CA GLY A 4 36.87 -17.69 -43.73
C GLY A 4 35.76 -18.34 -42.86
N LEU A 5 34.53 -17.91 -43.13
CA LEU A 5 33.25 -18.29 -42.51
C LEU A 5 32.90 -19.78 -42.62
N SER A 6 32.03 -20.27 -41.71
CA SER A 6 30.92 -21.16 -42.07
C SER A 6 29.76 -21.06 -41.07
N LEU A 7 28.55 -20.95 -41.62
CA LEU A 7 27.22 -20.95 -41.01
C LEU A 7 26.61 -22.37 -41.02
N SER A 8 25.49 -22.51 -40.30
CA SER A 8 24.48 -23.61 -40.25
C SER A 8 24.94 -24.89 -39.50
N ASP A 9 24.14 -25.53 -38.64
CA ASP A 9 22.74 -25.87 -38.84
C ASP A 9 21.96 -26.15 -37.52
N SER A 10 20.67 -25.78 -37.56
CA SER A 10 19.46 -26.28 -36.89
C SER A 10 19.53 -27.30 -35.72
N GLY A 11 18.81 -26.99 -34.62
CA GLY A 11 18.51 -27.96 -33.55
C GLY A 11 17.56 -27.42 -32.46
N LEU A 12 16.26 -27.51 -32.70
CA LEU A 12 15.19 -27.42 -31.69
C LEU A 12 15.30 -28.62 -30.72
N LEU A 13 15.37 -28.42 -29.40
CA LEU A 13 14.56 -29.11 -28.35
C LEU A 13 15.07 -28.87 -26.90
N MET A 14 14.08 -28.79 -26.00
CA MET A 14 14.07 -29.12 -24.56
C MET A 14 14.35 -28.06 -23.50
N ILE A 15 13.23 -27.63 -22.92
CA ILE A 15 13.03 -27.09 -21.57
C ILE A 15 13.75 -28.00 -20.54
N GLY A 16 14.84 -27.49 -19.98
CA GLY A 16 15.53 -28.08 -18.83
C GLY A 16 15.08 -27.41 -17.54
N LYS A 17 14.51 -28.21 -16.62
CA LYS A 17 14.13 -27.87 -15.24
C LYS A 17 15.18 -26.98 -14.55
N LEU A 18 14.78 -25.79 -14.10
CA LEU A 18 15.52 -25.05 -13.08
C LEU A 18 15.24 -25.66 -11.69
N PRO A 19 16.27 -25.83 -10.84
CA PRO A 19 16.10 -26.39 -9.49
C PRO A 19 15.36 -25.42 -8.57
N ALA A 20 14.56 -25.97 -7.66
CA ALA A 20 13.82 -25.24 -6.64
C ALA A 20 14.76 -24.40 -5.75
N PRO A 21 14.38 -23.17 -5.34
CA PRO A 21 15.18 -22.40 -4.41
C PRO A 21 15.14 -23.05 -3.02
N ALA A 22 16.32 -23.41 -2.52
CA ALA A 22 16.53 -23.83 -1.14
C ALA A 22 16.40 -22.60 -0.22
N LEU A 23 15.42 -22.63 0.68
CA LEU A 23 15.26 -21.63 1.74
C LEU A 23 16.24 -22.00 2.87
N VAL A 24 17.31 -21.23 3.04
CA VAL A 24 18.19 -21.34 4.23
C VAL A 24 17.74 -20.28 5.23
N LEU A 25 17.07 -20.74 6.30
CA LEU A 25 16.65 -19.90 7.43
C LEU A 25 17.79 -19.83 8.45
N HIS A 26 18.35 -18.64 8.65
CA HIS A 26 19.26 -18.33 9.76
C HIS A 26 18.50 -17.72 10.96
N PRO A 27 19.08 -17.70 12.18
CA PRO A 27 18.36 -17.44 13.43
C PRO A 27 17.59 -16.11 13.47
N ILE A 28 16.43 -16.16 14.14
CA ILE A 28 15.37 -15.14 14.18
C ILE A 28 15.71 -14.01 15.16
N ASP A 29 16.72 -13.20 14.83
CA ASP A 29 16.98 -11.91 15.52
C ASP A 29 16.68 -10.69 14.62
N ASP A 30 16.42 -10.91 13.33
CA ASP A 30 15.92 -9.91 12.39
C ASP A 30 14.56 -10.35 11.86
N VAL A 31 13.47 -9.72 12.32
CA VAL A 31 12.18 -9.78 11.59
C VAL A 31 12.39 -9.01 10.29
N ARG A 32 12.96 -9.67 9.28
CA ARG A 32 12.96 -9.17 7.90
C ARG A 32 11.51 -9.12 7.46
N VAL A 33 11.04 -7.92 7.10
CA VAL A 33 9.77 -7.72 6.39
C VAL A 33 9.68 -8.77 5.29
N LEU A 34 8.62 -9.59 5.32
CA LEU A 34 8.35 -10.57 4.28
C LEU A 34 8.32 -9.82 2.95
N ARG A 35 9.31 -10.07 2.09
CA ARG A 35 9.32 -9.50 0.75
C ARG A 35 8.25 -10.24 -0.03
N ARG A 36 7.13 -9.56 -0.36
CA ARG A 36 6.21 -10.05 -1.39
C ARG A 36 7.01 -10.36 -2.66
N PRO A 37 6.66 -11.43 -3.41
CA PRO A 37 7.33 -11.75 -4.67
C PRO A 37 7.42 -10.53 -5.59
N THR A 38 8.59 -10.32 -6.20
CA THR A 38 8.89 -9.22 -7.14
C THR A 38 8.14 -9.32 -8.47
N THR A 39 7.32 -10.35 -8.66
CA THR A 39 6.53 -10.62 -9.87
C THR A 39 5.04 -10.61 -9.53
N PHE A 40 4.53 -9.49 -9.01
CA PHE A 40 3.09 -9.28 -8.97
C PHE A 40 2.71 -8.45 -10.20
N THR A 41 2.06 -9.10 -11.17
CA THR A 41 1.33 -8.41 -12.23
C THR A 41 0.12 -7.73 -11.59
N GLY A 42 -0.20 -6.49 -11.96
CA GLY A 42 -1.22 -5.68 -11.27
C GLY A 42 -2.63 -6.26 -11.36
N MET A 43 -3.65 -5.44 -11.09
CA MET A 43 -5.06 -5.84 -11.26
C MET A 43 -5.37 -6.07 -12.75
N GLU A 44 -5.00 -7.22 -13.31
CA GLU A 44 -5.24 -7.56 -14.72
C GLU A 44 -6.72 -7.74 -15.02
N GLU A 45 -7.48 -8.21 -14.03
CA GLU A 45 -8.92 -8.36 -14.09
C GLU A 45 -9.64 -7.06 -13.77
N ARG A 46 -10.71 -6.79 -14.52
CA ARG A 46 -11.59 -5.63 -14.33
C ARG A 46 -12.56 -5.86 -13.15
N PRO A 47 -13.08 -4.80 -12.52
CA PRO A 47 -14.05 -4.95 -11.44
C PRO A 47 -15.31 -5.63 -11.96
N SER A 48 -15.82 -6.59 -11.19
CA SER A 48 -17.11 -7.21 -11.48
C SER A 48 -18.22 -6.16 -11.39
N GLY A 49 -19.10 -6.15 -12.39
CA GLY A 49 -20.26 -5.26 -12.42
C GLY A 49 -19.98 -3.81 -12.83
N ILE A 50 -18.74 -3.45 -13.16
CA ILE A 50 -18.36 -2.13 -13.67
C ILE A 50 -17.86 -2.27 -15.11
N GLN A 51 -18.40 -1.47 -16.01
CA GLN A 51 -18.00 -1.39 -17.41
C GLN A 51 -17.32 -0.05 -17.72
N ASP A 52 -16.57 0.00 -18.82
CA ASP A 52 -15.93 1.24 -19.29
C ASP A 52 -16.95 2.38 -19.53
N PHE A 53 -18.20 2.04 -19.88
CA PHE A 53 -19.29 3.01 -20.00
C PHE A 53 -19.66 3.66 -18.66
N ASP A 54 -19.69 2.90 -17.57
CA ASP A 54 -20.04 3.42 -16.24
C ASP A 54 -18.97 4.40 -15.75
N VAL A 55 -17.70 4.07 -15.98
CA VAL A 55 -16.57 4.95 -15.67
C VAL A 55 -16.64 6.23 -16.51
N ARG A 56 -16.91 6.10 -17.82
CA ARG A 56 -17.08 7.26 -18.72
C ARG A 56 -18.22 8.18 -18.29
N ASP A 57 -19.36 7.62 -17.90
CA ASP A 57 -20.50 8.41 -17.44
C ASP A 57 -20.19 9.14 -16.13
N ALA A 58 -19.53 8.46 -15.19
CA ALA A 58 -19.14 9.07 -13.92
C ALA A 58 -18.22 10.29 -14.08
N LEU A 59 -17.31 10.27 -15.07
CA LEU A 59 -16.40 11.39 -15.36
C LEU A 59 -17.10 12.71 -15.69
N ARG A 60 -18.36 12.66 -16.14
CA ARG A 60 -19.16 13.88 -16.40
C ARG A 60 -19.34 14.75 -15.16
N ALA A 61 -19.35 14.16 -13.96
CA ALA A 61 -19.43 14.91 -12.71
C ALA A 61 -18.20 15.82 -12.46
N TRP A 62 -17.06 15.47 -13.05
CA TRP A 62 -15.84 16.28 -13.04
C TRP A 62 -15.74 17.23 -14.24
N GLY A 63 -16.79 17.29 -15.09
CA GLY A 63 -16.75 18.04 -16.35
C GLY A 63 -15.78 17.44 -17.37
N ILE A 64 -15.44 16.16 -17.22
CA ILE A 64 -14.50 15.45 -18.09
C ILE A 64 -15.32 14.64 -19.11
N ASP A 65 -15.16 14.97 -20.39
CA ASP A 65 -15.67 14.17 -21.51
C ASP A 65 -14.49 13.47 -22.19
N PRO A 66 -14.22 12.19 -21.89
CA PRO A 66 -13.02 11.51 -22.35
C PRO A 66 -13.13 11.12 -23.83
N VAL A 67 -12.16 11.53 -24.64
CA VAL A 67 -11.99 11.02 -26.02
C VAL A 67 -11.44 9.59 -25.97
N THR A 68 -10.47 9.34 -25.09
CA THR A 68 -9.94 7.99 -24.81
C THR A 68 -10.19 7.62 -23.36
N LEU A 69 -10.44 6.32 -23.13
CA LEU A 69 -10.56 5.73 -21.80
C LEU A 69 -10.03 4.30 -21.90
N GLU A 70 -8.95 4.01 -21.18
CA GLU A 70 -8.22 2.74 -21.28
C GLU A 70 -8.01 2.17 -19.89
N TYR A 71 -8.35 0.89 -19.72
CA TYR A 71 -8.07 0.17 -18.48
C TYR A 71 -6.56 0.07 -18.25
N ALA A 72 -6.12 0.42 -17.06
CA ALA A 72 -4.73 0.39 -16.64
C ALA A 72 -4.55 -0.67 -15.54
N PRO A 73 -3.96 -1.85 -15.85
CA PRO A 73 -3.77 -2.94 -14.89
C PRO A 73 -2.58 -2.66 -13.97
N VAL A 74 -2.68 -1.59 -13.18
CA VAL A 74 -1.65 -1.13 -12.23
C VAL A 74 -2.18 -1.16 -10.81
N GLY A 75 -1.27 -1.14 -9.83
CA GLY A 75 -1.63 -1.09 -8.41
C GLY A 75 -2.13 -2.42 -7.85
N PHE A 76 -2.66 -2.35 -6.62
CA PHE A 76 -3.18 -3.48 -5.85
C PHE A 76 -4.44 -3.04 -5.08
N GLY A 77 -5.50 -3.84 -5.14
CA GLY A 77 -6.74 -3.63 -4.37
C GLY A 77 -7.77 -2.74 -5.06
N ASP A 78 -7.35 -1.72 -5.79
CA ASP A 78 -8.22 -0.81 -6.55
C ASP A 78 -7.99 -0.95 -8.07
N TYR A 79 -8.98 -0.57 -8.86
CA TYR A 79 -8.98 -0.68 -10.32
C TYR A 79 -8.73 0.67 -10.97
N HIS A 80 -8.06 0.70 -12.13
CA HIS A 80 -7.60 1.96 -12.70
C HIS A 80 -7.87 2.10 -14.18
N TRP A 81 -8.09 3.35 -14.60
CA TRP A 81 -8.15 3.75 -16.01
C TRP A 81 -7.28 4.98 -16.22
N THR A 82 -6.80 5.14 -17.44
CA THR A 82 -6.33 6.43 -17.94
C THR A 82 -7.34 7.01 -18.92
N ALA A 83 -7.52 8.32 -18.87
CA ALA A 83 -8.41 9.03 -19.78
C ALA A 83 -7.74 10.27 -20.36
N THR A 84 -8.09 10.63 -21.59
CA THR A 84 -7.71 11.91 -22.20
C THR A 84 -8.98 12.64 -22.62
N ASP A 85 -9.16 13.89 -22.16
CA ASP A 85 -10.33 14.70 -22.50
C ASP A 85 -10.20 15.42 -23.85
N THR A 86 -11.25 16.13 -24.26
CA THR A 86 -11.28 16.91 -25.52
C THR A 86 -10.31 18.08 -25.58
N ARG A 87 -9.63 18.41 -24.48
CA ARG A 87 -8.61 19.46 -24.36
C ARG A 87 -7.21 18.87 -24.19
N ASP A 88 -7.03 17.59 -24.51
CA ASP A 88 -5.79 16.82 -24.31
C ASP A 88 -5.31 16.76 -22.85
N CYS A 89 -6.17 17.06 -21.87
CA CYS A 89 -5.85 16.84 -20.46
C CYS A 89 -5.93 15.35 -20.14
N ARG A 90 -4.91 14.83 -19.45
CA ARG A 90 -4.79 13.41 -19.10
C ARG A 90 -5.15 13.18 -17.63
N TRP A 91 -5.91 12.12 -17.40
CA TRP A 91 -6.48 11.79 -16.10
C TRP A 91 -6.15 10.36 -15.72
N PHE A 92 -5.97 10.15 -14.42
CA PHE A 92 -5.90 8.84 -13.80
C PHE A 92 -7.17 8.63 -12.98
N VAL A 93 -7.94 7.62 -13.33
CA VAL A 93 -9.23 7.32 -12.69
C VAL A 93 -9.02 6.11 -11.80
N LYS A 94 -9.36 6.24 -10.52
CA LYS A 94 -9.27 5.17 -9.53
C LYS A 94 -10.68 4.75 -9.14
N VAL A 95 -10.99 3.48 -9.33
CA VAL A 95 -12.22 2.85 -8.85
C VAL A 95 -11.86 1.96 -7.66
N ALA A 96 -12.26 2.41 -6.48
CA ALA A 96 -12.04 1.73 -5.22
C ALA A 96 -13.03 0.58 -5.02
N ASP A 97 -12.51 -0.57 -4.60
CA ASP A 97 -13.33 -1.69 -4.07
C ASP A 97 -13.57 -1.44 -2.57
N LEU A 98 -14.81 -1.11 -2.20
CA LEU A 98 -15.13 -0.74 -0.82
C LEU A 98 -15.15 -1.94 0.13
N ASP A 99 -15.35 -3.16 -0.37
CA ASP A 99 -15.33 -4.37 0.46
C ASP A 99 -13.89 -4.71 0.90
N HIS A 100 -12.90 -4.30 0.11
CA HIS A 100 -11.49 -4.41 0.46
C HIS A 100 -10.95 -3.28 1.35
N LYS A 101 -11.79 -2.33 1.79
CA LYS A 101 -11.36 -1.19 2.65
C LYS A 101 -11.87 -1.27 4.09
N SER A 102 -11.89 -2.48 4.65
CA SER A 102 -12.39 -2.76 6.02
C SER A 102 -11.66 -2.01 7.14
N TRP A 103 -10.44 -1.48 6.88
CA TRP A 103 -9.71 -0.65 7.84
C TRP A 103 -10.42 0.68 8.18
N TYR A 104 -11.42 1.08 7.40
CA TYR A 104 -12.24 2.25 7.70
C TYR A 104 -13.45 1.96 8.60
N GLY A 105 -13.77 0.69 8.83
CA GLY A 105 -14.91 0.22 9.60
C GLY A 105 -15.70 -0.85 8.87
N GLU A 106 -16.71 -1.39 9.54
CA GLU A 106 -17.54 -2.46 9.00
C GLU A 106 -18.49 -1.96 7.91
N GLY A 107 -18.46 -2.63 6.75
CA GLY A 107 -19.35 -2.39 5.63
C GLY A 107 -18.96 -1.24 4.69
N THR A 108 -19.50 -1.29 3.48
CA THR A 108 -19.21 -0.35 2.37
C THR A 108 -19.50 1.11 2.71
N GLY A 109 -20.50 1.38 3.57
CA GLY A 109 -20.82 2.73 4.00
C GLY A 109 -19.74 3.37 4.90
N ALA A 110 -19.08 2.59 5.76
CA ALA A 110 -17.96 3.06 6.57
C ALA A 110 -16.72 3.25 5.69
N ALA A 111 -16.45 2.30 4.79
CA ALA A 111 -15.39 2.38 3.79
C ALA A 111 -15.51 3.64 2.91
N PHE A 112 -16.70 3.94 2.40
CA PHE A 112 -16.94 5.12 1.57
C PHE A 112 -16.66 6.43 2.30
N ARG A 113 -17.15 6.58 3.55
CA ARG A 113 -16.89 7.78 4.36
C ARG A 113 -15.40 7.93 4.66
N GLY A 114 -14.73 6.84 5.05
CA GLY A 114 -13.30 6.86 5.32
C GLY A 114 -12.46 7.22 4.10
N LEU A 115 -12.78 6.66 2.93
CA LEU A 115 -12.12 7.01 1.68
C LEU A 115 -12.34 8.48 1.31
N ARG A 116 -13.56 9.00 1.50
CA ARG A 116 -13.87 10.42 1.28
C ARG A 116 -13.06 11.32 2.21
N ASP A 117 -13.02 11.02 3.51
CA ASP A 117 -12.24 11.79 4.49
C ASP A 117 -10.74 11.81 4.13
N ALA A 118 -10.20 10.68 3.66
CA ALA A 118 -8.82 10.58 3.18
C ALA A 118 -8.57 11.43 1.93
N MET A 119 -9.44 11.34 0.93
CA MET A 119 -9.34 12.13 -0.29
C MET A 119 -9.49 13.64 -0.01
N ASP A 120 -10.44 14.03 0.82
CA ASP A 120 -10.63 15.42 1.24
C ASP A 120 -9.40 15.95 2.00
N THR A 121 -8.75 15.09 2.78
CA THR A 121 -7.47 15.41 3.44
C THR A 121 -6.38 15.67 2.42
N ALA A 122 -6.20 14.80 1.41
CA ALA A 122 -5.22 15.01 0.35
C ALA A 122 -5.47 16.32 -0.41
N VAL A 123 -6.73 16.63 -0.73
CA VAL A 123 -7.08 17.90 -1.39
C VAL A 123 -6.76 19.09 -0.50
N ALA A 124 -7.17 19.06 0.76
CA ALA A 124 -6.89 20.15 1.70
C ALA A 124 -5.38 20.38 1.88
N LEU A 125 -4.57 19.31 1.97
CA LEU A 125 -3.11 19.43 2.02
C LEU A 125 -2.55 20.11 0.76
N ARG A 126 -3.03 19.71 -0.41
CA ARG A 126 -2.59 20.30 -1.69
C ARG A 126 -2.96 21.78 -1.80
N GLU A 127 -4.08 22.20 -1.22
CA GLU A 127 -4.59 23.57 -1.27
C GLU A 127 -4.05 24.48 -0.16
N ALA A 128 -3.62 23.93 0.97
CA ALA A 128 -3.31 24.70 2.19
C ALA A 128 -2.05 25.56 2.12
N GLU A 129 -1.10 25.29 1.22
CA GLU A 129 0.22 25.94 1.21
C GLU A 129 0.47 26.69 -0.11
N PRO A 130 0.28 28.02 -0.15
CA PRO A 130 0.42 28.82 -1.38
C PRO A 130 1.85 28.85 -1.95
N ASP A 131 2.86 28.51 -1.14
CA ASP A 131 4.27 28.47 -1.56
C ASP A 131 4.69 27.12 -2.20
N GLY A 132 3.74 26.20 -2.44
CA GLY A 132 4.01 24.93 -3.12
C GLY A 132 4.75 23.89 -2.28
N ARG A 133 4.87 24.11 -0.96
CA ARG A 133 5.57 23.19 -0.04
C ARG A 133 4.99 21.78 -0.01
N LEU A 134 3.73 21.62 -0.40
CA LEU A 134 3.01 20.35 -0.48
C LEU A 134 2.71 19.94 -1.94
N ASP A 135 3.44 20.48 -2.92
CA ASP A 135 3.28 20.14 -4.35
C ASP A 135 3.50 18.65 -4.66
N PHE A 136 4.12 17.91 -3.74
CA PHE A 136 4.29 16.46 -3.82
C PHE A 136 2.98 15.68 -3.60
N VAL A 137 1.95 16.28 -2.99
CA VAL A 137 0.67 15.62 -2.72
C VAL A 137 -0.12 15.48 -4.02
N VAL A 138 -0.24 14.27 -4.57
CA VAL A 138 -1.11 14.01 -5.72
C VAL A 138 -2.54 13.78 -5.23
N ALA A 139 -3.29 14.87 -5.12
CA ALA A 139 -4.68 14.88 -4.69
C ALA A 139 -5.67 14.63 -5.84
N PRO A 140 -6.87 14.09 -5.56
CA PRO A 140 -7.91 13.99 -6.57
C PRO A 140 -8.44 15.39 -6.94
N VAL A 141 -8.96 15.52 -8.15
CA VAL A 141 -9.77 16.68 -8.54
C VAL A 141 -11.17 16.53 -7.97
N ARG A 142 -11.75 17.65 -7.54
CA ARG A 142 -13.14 17.70 -7.07
C ARG A 142 -14.11 17.81 -8.23
N THR A 143 -15.33 17.29 -8.05
CA THR A 143 -16.46 17.51 -8.96
C THR A 143 -16.88 18.98 -8.94
N ALA A 144 -17.78 19.37 -9.86
CA ALA A 144 -18.39 20.70 -9.84
C ALA A 144 -19.12 21.01 -8.52
N ASP A 145 -19.64 19.98 -7.85
CA ASP A 145 -20.32 20.07 -6.55
C ASP A 145 -19.35 19.98 -5.35
N GLY A 146 -18.03 19.91 -5.61
CA GLY A 146 -16.99 19.89 -4.58
C GLY A 146 -16.68 18.50 -4.00
N GLU A 147 -17.22 17.42 -4.55
CA GLU A 147 -16.97 16.07 -4.05
C GLU A 147 -15.61 15.53 -4.55
N SER A 148 -14.80 14.97 -3.65
CA SER A 148 -13.55 14.27 -3.99
C SER A 148 -13.76 12.79 -4.39
N VAL A 149 -14.87 12.19 -3.94
CA VAL A 149 -15.23 10.78 -4.15
C VAL A 149 -16.72 10.64 -4.43
N ARG A 150 -17.09 9.90 -5.48
CA ARG A 150 -18.47 9.51 -5.80
C ARG A 150 -18.67 8.01 -5.74
N GLY A 151 -19.88 7.55 -5.48
CA GLY A 151 -20.22 6.12 -5.63
C GLY A 151 -20.26 5.72 -7.11
N LEU A 152 -19.89 4.49 -7.41
CA LEU A 152 -19.95 3.90 -8.75
C LEU A 152 -20.57 2.51 -8.68
N GLY A 153 -21.90 2.44 -8.73
CA GLY A 153 -22.61 1.18 -8.53
C GLY A 153 -22.49 0.60 -7.10
N PRO A 154 -22.92 -0.65 -6.88
CA PRO A 154 -22.80 -1.31 -5.59
C PRO A 154 -21.33 -1.62 -5.26
N GLY A 155 -20.90 -1.28 -4.05
CA GLY A 155 -19.59 -1.69 -3.52
C GLY A 155 -18.38 -0.95 -4.09
N HIS A 156 -18.55 -0.01 -5.02
CA HIS A 156 -17.41 0.73 -5.57
C HIS A 156 -17.57 2.25 -5.44
N ALA A 157 -16.44 2.94 -5.43
CA ALA A 157 -16.34 4.39 -5.45
C ALA A 157 -15.31 4.84 -6.48
N VAL A 158 -15.45 6.07 -6.99
CA VAL A 158 -14.57 6.62 -8.01
C VAL A 158 -14.01 7.97 -7.58
N SER A 159 -12.70 8.12 -7.80
CA SER A 159 -11.91 9.33 -7.62
C SER A 159 -11.10 9.60 -8.88
N VAL A 160 -10.94 10.86 -9.25
CA VAL A 160 -10.22 11.26 -10.46
C VAL A 160 -9.01 12.09 -10.08
N PHE A 161 -7.86 11.80 -10.67
CA PHE A 161 -6.59 12.45 -10.40
C PHE A 161 -6.00 13.00 -11.70
N PRO A 162 -5.17 14.05 -11.65
CA PRO A 162 -4.35 14.41 -12.80
C PRO A 162 -3.37 13.28 -13.11
N LEU A 163 -3.19 12.92 -14.38
CA LEU A 163 -2.16 11.96 -14.77
C LEU A 163 -0.79 12.63 -14.73
N MET A 164 0.04 12.27 -13.76
CA MET A 164 1.35 12.89 -13.54
C MET A 164 2.44 12.23 -14.38
N SER A 165 3.38 13.05 -14.86
CA SER A 165 4.58 12.57 -15.55
C SER A 165 5.71 12.26 -14.57
N GLY A 166 6.36 11.11 -14.74
CA GLY A 166 7.56 10.74 -14.00
C GLY A 166 7.81 9.23 -14.03
N THR A 167 8.85 8.79 -13.33
CA THR A 167 9.22 7.39 -13.23
C THR A 167 8.68 6.82 -11.92
N ALA A 168 7.73 5.88 -12.00
CA ALA A 168 7.20 5.19 -10.83
C ALA A 168 8.31 4.36 -10.14
N GLY A 169 8.27 4.28 -8.82
CA GLY A 169 9.02 3.27 -8.07
C GLY A 169 8.32 1.92 -8.11
N HIS A 170 9.04 0.89 -7.70
CA HIS A 170 8.53 -0.48 -7.68
C HIS A 170 8.36 -1.01 -6.26
N PHE A 171 7.42 -1.94 -6.08
CA PHE A 171 7.26 -2.66 -4.83
C PHE A 171 8.53 -3.46 -4.50
N GLY A 172 9.06 -3.29 -3.29
CA GLY A 172 10.29 -3.97 -2.84
C GLY A 172 11.60 -3.33 -3.32
N GLU A 173 11.52 -2.23 -4.06
CA GLU A 173 12.70 -1.41 -4.40
C GLU A 173 13.35 -0.84 -3.13
N THR A 174 14.68 -0.76 -3.10
CA THR A 174 15.42 -0.08 -2.04
C THR A 174 15.75 1.33 -2.50
N LEU A 175 15.40 2.34 -1.70
CA LEU A 175 15.77 3.73 -1.98
C LEU A 175 17.30 3.91 -1.86
N THR A 176 17.87 4.65 -2.80
CA THR A 176 19.25 5.13 -2.66
C THR A 176 19.36 6.09 -1.46
N PRO A 177 20.55 6.30 -0.87
CA PRO A 177 20.72 7.30 0.20
C PRO A 177 20.20 8.69 -0.17
N HIS A 178 20.41 9.11 -1.42
CA HIS A 178 19.91 10.38 -1.95
C HIS A 178 18.38 10.41 -2.00
N ASP A 179 17.76 9.41 -2.63
CA ASP A 179 16.30 9.33 -2.72
C ASP A 179 15.64 9.28 -1.35
N ARG A 180 16.24 8.54 -0.42
CA ARG A 180 15.74 8.42 0.95
C ARG A 180 15.78 9.77 1.68
N ALA A 181 16.87 10.53 1.54
CA ALA A 181 16.97 11.87 2.12
C ALA A 181 15.86 12.81 1.60
N LEU A 182 15.56 12.76 0.29
CA LEU A 182 14.45 13.53 -0.31
C LEU A 182 13.08 13.13 0.26
N VAL A 183 12.85 11.82 0.47
CA VAL A 183 11.59 11.33 1.05
C VAL A 183 11.49 11.71 2.53
N VAL A 184 12.59 11.67 3.30
CA VAL A 184 12.61 12.13 4.70
C VAL A 184 12.27 13.61 4.80
N ASP A 185 12.82 14.46 3.90
CA ASP A 185 12.49 15.89 3.87
C ASP A 185 11.03 16.15 3.52
N LEU A 186 10.49 15.38 2.56
CA LEU A 186 9.09 15.42 2.16
C LEU A 186 8.18 15.07 3.34
N LEU A 187 8.47 13.97 4.06
CA LEU A 187 7.71 13.54 5.24
C LEU A 187 7.83 14.57 6.37
N ALA A 188 9.00 15.15 6.59
CA ALA A 188 9.16 16.25 7.55
C ALA A 188 8.30 17.46 7.17
N GLY A 189 8.17 17.77 5.88
CA GLY A 189 7.24 18.77 5.35
C GLY A 189 5.79 18.46 5.72
N LEU A 190 5.33 17.24 5.40
CA LEU A 190 3.97 16.75 5.70
C LEU A 190 3.67 16.79 7.21
N HIS A 191 4.58 16.28 8.04
CA HIS A 191 4.38 16.13 9.48
C HIS A 191 4.37 17.47 10.24
N ARG A 192 4.81 18.56 9.60
CA ARG A 192 4.71 19.92 10.14
C ARG A 192 3.42 20.64 9.75
N THR A 193 2.65 20.10 8.83
CA THR A 193 1.40 20.72 8.37
C THR A 193 0.35 20.68 9.48
N VAL A 194 -0.45 21.75 9.57
CA VAL A 194 -1.62 21.78 10.44
C VAL A 194 -2.62 20.75 9.91
N PRO A 195 -3.05 19.77 10.74
CA PRO A 195 -4.04 18.77 10.32
C PRO A 195 -5.30 19.38 9.69
N PRO A 196 -5.66 19.00 8.45
CA PRO A 196 -6.97 19.31 7.90
C PRO A 196 -8.08 18.72 8.77
N ALA A 197 -9.25 19.39 8.81
CA ALA A 197 -10.39 18.92 9.60
C ALA A 197 -10.92 17.54 9.18
N SER A 198 -10.69 17.14 7.92
CA SER A 198 -11.02 15.82 7.38
C SER A 198 -10.06 14.71 7.84
N ALA A 199 -8.89 15.05 8.40
CA ALA A 199 -7.90 14.05 8.78
C ALA A 199 -8.35 13.30 10.03
N ARG A 200 -8.58 11.99 9.88
CA ARG A 200 -9.05 11.12 10.97
C ARG A 200 -7.89 10.64 11.84
N ALA A 201 -8.09 10.58 13.15
CA ALA A 201 -7.17 9.87 14.03
C ALA A 201 -7.20 8.36 13.72
N LEU A 202 -6.02 7.78 13.55
CA LEU A 202 -5.84 6.36 13.27
C LEU A 202 -5.30 5.65 14.51
N PRO A 203 -5.94 4.55 14.95
CA PRO A 203 -5.42 3.75 16.03
C PRO A 203 -4.12 3.03 15.60
N PRO A 204 -3.20 2.72 16.54
CA PRO A 204 -2.04 1.90 16.25
C PRO A 204 -2.40 0.44 15.91
N GLU A 205 -3.61 -0.02 16.26
CA GLU A 205 -4.13 -1.34 15.93
C GLU A 205 -4.15 -1.64 14.41
N PHE A 206 -4.20 -2.92 14.06
CA PHE A 206 -4.33 -3.39 12.68
C PHE A 206 -5.66 -4.15 12.48
N ALA A 207 -6.33 -3.86 11.37
CA ALA A 207 -7.70 -4.31 11.11
C ALA A 207 -7.84 -5.84 10.99
N THR A 208 -6.76 -6.54 10.66
CA THR A 208 -6.75 -8.00 10.44
C THR A 208 -6.48 -8.82 11.71
N ARG A 209 -6.38 -8.17 12.88
CA ARG A 209 -6.21 -8.86 14.18
C ARG A 209 -7.34 -9.86 14.48
N PRO A 210 -8.63 -9.54 14.25
CA PRO A 210 -9.72 -10.48 14.48
C PRO A 210 -9.65 -11.76 13.64
N GLN A 211 -8.84 -11.81 12.58
CA GLN A 211 -8.62 -13.00 11.74
C GLN A 211 -7.43 -13.82 12.27
N LEU A 212 -6.43 -13.16 12.85
CA LEU A 212 -5.23 -13.77 13.40
C LEU A 212 -5.49 -14.54 14.70
N GLU A 213 -6.23 -13.94 15.63
CA GLU A 213 -6.47 -14.52 16.96
C GLU A 213 -7.25 -15.85 16.90
N PRO A 214 -8.34 -15.99 16.12
CA PRO A 214 -9.00 -17.27 15.95
C PRO A 214 -8.11 -18.31 15.27
N ALA A 215 -7.30 -17.91 14.28
CA ALA A 215 -6.38 -18.83 13.61
C ALA A 215 -5.37 -19.45 14.59
N LEU A 216 -4.90 -18.67 15.57
CA LEU A 216 -4.03 -19.14 16.66
C LEU A 216 -4.75 -19.92 17.76
N GLY A 217 -6.05 -19.69 17.95
CA GLY A 217 -6.89 -20.39 18.92
C GLY A 217 -7.36 -21.77 18.45
N GLU A 218 -7.50 -21.95 17.13
CA GLU A 218 -8.10 -23.14 16.51
C GLU A 218 -7.08 -24.10 15.91
N LEU A 219 -5.81 -23.99 16.29
CA LEU A 219 -4.72 -24.82 15.75
C LEU A 219 -4.91 -26.33 15.97
N GLY A 220 -5.74 -26.75 16.93
CA GLY A 220 -6.08 -28.15 17.14
C GLY A 220 -7.05 -28.73 16.11
N ASN A 221 -7.70 -27.89 15.30
CA ASN A 221 -8.71 -28.29 14.34
C ASN A 221 -8.11 -28.28 12.92
N PRO A 222 -8.19 -29.39 12.17
CA PRO A 222 -7.74 -29.42 10.78
C PRO A 222 -8.44 -28.36 9.91
N TRP A 223 -7.69 -27.75 8.99
CA TRP A 223 -8.22 -26.77 8.04
C TRP A 223 -8.64 -27.48 6.76
N HIS A 224 -9.83 -28.08 6.77
CA HIS A 224 -10.40 -28.80 5.64
C HIS A 224 -11.31 -27.91 4.77
N GLY A 225 -11.34 -28.17 3.46
CA GLY A 225 -12.30 -27.57 2.54
C GLY A 225 -11.94 -26.17 2.02
N PHE A 226 -10.86 -25.55 2.50
CA PHE A 226 -10.40 -24.25 2.00
C PHE A 226 -9.52 -24.38 0.74
N GLY A 227 -8.67 -25.40 0.67
CA GLY A 227 -7.80 -25.60 -0.49
C GLY A 227 -6.55 -26.39 -0.13
N PRO A 228 -5.66 -26.65 -1.12
CA PRO A 228 -4.51 -27.52 -0.94
C PRO A 228 -3.44 -26.96 0.01
N TYR A 229 -3.43 -25.64 0.25
CA TYR A 229 -2.42 -24.98 1.08
C TYR A 229 -2.88 -24.67 2.50
N ALA A 230 -4.16 -24.86 2.81
CA ALA A 230 -4.73 -24.56 4.12
C ALA A 230 -4.10 -25.40 5.25
N GLU A 231 -4.11 -26.73 5.11
CA GLU A 231 -3.56 -27.62 6.13
C GLU A 231 -2.03 -27.50 6.30
N PRO A 232 -1.23 -27.38 5.23
CA PRO A 232 0.18 -26.98 5.37
C PRO A 232 0.39 -25.66 6.12
N ALA A 233 -0.42 -24.64 5.86
CA ALA A 233 -0.34 -23.36 6.55
C ALA A 233 -0.71 -23.47 8.03
N ARG A 234 -1.69 -24.32 8.39
CA ARG A 234 -2.02 -24.61 9.79
C ARG A 234 -0.83 -25.21 10.53
N HIS A 235 -0.13 -26.19 9.93
CA HIS A 235 1.04 -26.79 10.53
C HIS A 235 2.16 -25.77 10.74
N LEU A 236 2.45 -24.94 9.73
CA LEU A 236 3.44 -23.87 9.85
C LEU A 236 3.07 -22.87 10.96
N LEU A 237 1.79 -22.48 11.04
CA LEU A 237 1.30 -21.60 12.10
C LEU A 237 1.42 -22.27 13.48
N ALA A 238 1.16 -23.58 13.59
CA ALA A 238 1.31 -24.33 14.83
C ALA A 238 2.76 -24.39 15.30
N ASP A 239 3.70 -24.63 14.39
CA ASP A 239 5.14 -24.67 14.67
C ASP A 239 5.67 -23.31 15.18
N HIS A 240 5.04 -22.21 14.77
CA HIS A 240 5.43 -20.85 15.14
C HIS A 240 4.49 -20.16 16.14
N ALA A 241 3.48 -20.86 16.68
CA ALA A 241 2.41 -20.26 17.48
C ALA A 241 2.93 -19.53 18.73
N ALA A 242 3.89 -20.11 19.44
CA ALA A 242 4.47 -19.51 20.64
C ALA A 242 5.23 -18.21 20.32
N ALA A 243 6.01 -18.20 19.23
CA ALA A 243 6.72 -17.01 18.78
C ALA A 243 5.74 -15.91 18.36
N LEU A 244 4.68 -16.25 17.64
CA LEU A 244 3.68 -15.30 17.19
C LEU A 244 2.87 -14.71 18.35
N ARG A 245 2.51 -15.51 19.37
CA ARG A 245 1.89 -15.01 20.61
C ARG A 245 2.80 -14.03 21.34
N HIS A 246 4.09 -14.36 21.48
CA HIS A 246 5.05 -13.44 22.08
C HIS A 246 5.16 -12.11 21.32
N ARG A 247 5.10 -12.16 19.98
CA ARG A 247 5.08 -10.97 19.13
C ARG A 247 3.78 -10.16 19.26
N LEU A 248 2.63 -10.80 19.48
CA LEU A 248 1.38 -10.10 19.81
C LEU A 248 1.46 -9.43 21.18
N ASP A 249 2.00 -10.10 22.20
CA ASP A 249 2.22 -9.49 23.53
C ASP A 249 3.17 -8.29 23.46
N GLU A 250 4.23 -8.39 22.64
CA GLU A 250 5.13 -7.26 22.37
C GLU A 250 4.41 -6.09 21.70
N PHE A 251 3.55 -6.39 20.71
CA PHE A 251 2.73 -5.39 20.04
C PHE A 251 1.82 -4.67 21.03
N ASP A 252 1.09 -5.41 21.86
CA ASP A 252 0.15 -4.87 22.85
C ASP A 252 0.83 -3.98 23.88
N ARG A 253 1.99 -4.43 24.39
CA ARG A 253 2.80 -3.63 25.31
C ARG A 253 3.22 -2.30 24.68
N ARG A 254 3.76 -2.32 23.46
CA ARG A 254 4.23 -1.11 22.76
C ARG A 254 3.09 -0.17 22.37
N ALA A 255 1.95 -0.72 21.95
CA ALA A 255 0.75 0.06 21.67
C ALA A 255 0.23 0.76 22.94
N GLY A 256 0.22 0.05 24.08
CA GLY A 256 -0.11 0.61 25.39
C GLY A 256 0.86 1.71 25.84
N GLU A 257 2.17 1.52 25.64
CA GLU A 257 3.19 2.54 25.91
C GLU A 257 2.97 3.80 25.06
N LEU A 258 2.70 3.63 23.77
CA LEU A 258 2.42 4.74 22.85
C LEU A 258 1.18 5.52 23.27
N GLN A 259 0.10 4.81 23.62
CA GLN A 259 -1.14 5.44 24.08
C GLN A 259 -0.93 6.19 25.40
N ALA A 260 -0.19 5.60 26.35
CA ALA A 260 0.13 6.24 27.63
C ALA A 260 1.00 7.49 27.45
N ALA A 261 1.92 7.50 26.48
CA ALA A 261 2.78 8.64 26.20
C ALA A 261 2.01 9.87 25.65
N SER A 262 0.80 9.67 25.11
CA SER A 262 -0.03 10.76 24.54
C SER A 262 0.74 11.62 23.53
N ALA A 263 1.55 10.97 22.69
CA ALA A 263 2.40 11.66 21.73
C ALA A 263 1.57 12.50 20.74
N PRO A 264 2.06 13.69 20.30
CA PRO A 264 1.36 14.52 19.34
C PRO A 264 1.17 13.78 18.02
N LEU A 265 -0.08 13.78 17.52
CA LEU A 265 -0.38 13.22 16.21
C LEU A 265 -0.06 14.25 15.12
N VAL A 266 0.45 13.74 14.00
CA VAL A 266 0.73 14.50 12.78
C VAL A 266 -0.04 13.87 11.62
N VAL A 267 -0.23 14.62 10.53
CA VAL A 267 -0.70 14.03 9.28
C VAL A 267 0.36 13.05 8.78
N THR A 268 -0.03 11.81 8.57
CA THR A 268 0.82 10.74 8.05
C THR A 268 0.20 10.17 6.78
N HIS A 269 1.03 9.83 5.81
CA HIS A 269 0.62 9.20 4.57
C HIS A 269 0.14 7.75 4.78
N GLY A 270 0.87 6.98 5.58
CA GLY A 270 0.61 5.58 5.93
C GLY A 270 1.46 4.58 5.17
N GLU A 271 1.64 4.78 3.87
CA GLU A 271 2.49 3.92 3.04
C GLU A 271 3.44 4.71 2.13
N PRO A 272 4.40 5.50 2.67
CA PRO A 272 5.36 6.27 1.87
C PRO A 272 6.46 5.40 1.25
N ARG A 273 6.04 4.33 0.58
CA ARG A 273 6.90 3.30 -0.03
C ARG A 273 7.28 3.66 -1.47
N PRO A 274 8.36 3.07 -2.00
CA PRO A 274 8.77 3.31 -3.39
C PRO A 274 7.66 3.11 -4.44
N GLY A 275 6.80 2.10 -4.28
CA GLY A 275 5.65 1.87 -5.16
C GLY A 275 4.64 3.02 -5.21
N ASN A 276 4.62 3.88 -4.18
CA ASN A 276 3.75 5.05 -4.08
C ASN A 276 4.51 6.36 -4.37
N LEU A 277 5.73 6.27 -4.90
CA LEU A 277 6.54 7.44 -5.26
C LEU A 277 6.66 7.56 -6.78
N LEU A 278 6.38 8.77 -7.29
CA LEU A 278 6.74 9.17 -8.64
C LEU A 278 7.98 10.05 -8.60
N ARG A 279 8.99 9.70 -9.39
CA ARG A 279 10.24 10.46 -9.51
C ARG A 279 10.19 11.36 -10.74
N ALA A 280 10.32 12.66 -10.52
CA ALA A 280 10.40 13.68 -11.57
C ALA A 280 11.67 14.52 -11.36
N GLY A 281 12.83 13.97 -11.72
CA GLY A 281 14.13 14.55 -11.36
C GLY A 281 14.36 14.49 -9.84
N GLU A 282 14.67 15.63 -9.22
CA GLU A 282 14.79 15.76 -7.76
C GLU A 282 13.43 15.80 -7.04
N ARG A 283 12.32 16.04 -7.77
CA ARG A 283 10.99 16.05 -7.17
C ARG A 283 10.51 14.64 -6.92
N ARG A 284 9.93 14.43 -5.74
CA ARG A 284 9.18 13.21 -5.39
C ARG A 284 7.71 13.62 -5.31
N LEU A 285 6.84 12.92 -6.02
CA LEU A 285 5.40 13.01 -5.80
C LEU A 285 4.96 11.77 -5.05
N LEU A 286 4.07 11.95 -4.08
CA LEU A 286 3.53 10.90 -3.25
C LEU A 286 2.10 10.59 -3.73
N LEU A 287 1.89 9.33 -4.09
CA LEU A 287 0.68 8.76 -4.64
C LEU A 287 -0.06 7.95 -3.57
N ASP A 288 -1.31 7.60 -3.85
CA ASP A 288 -2.11 6.67 -3.03
C ASP A 288 -2.39 7.14 -1.59
N TRP A 289 -3.11 8.26 -1.50
CA TRP A 289 -3.49 8.89 -0.23
C TRP A 289 -4.64 8.20 0.50
N ASP A 290 -5.08 7.02 0.05
CA ASP A 290 -6.15 6.22 0.67
C ASP A 290 -5.86 5.78 2.11
N THR A 291 -4.64 5.96 2.60
CA THR A 291 -4.26 5.61 3.98
C THR A 291 -3.91 6.83 4.83
N VAL A 292 -4.14 8.05 4.33
CA VAL A 292 -3.80 9.27 5.06
C VAL A 292 -4.60 9.39 6.35
N GLY A 293 -3.96 9.85 7.42
CA GLY A 293 -4.62 10.13 8.68
C GLY A 293 -3.66 10.61 9.75
N LEU A 294 -4.20 10.88 10.94
CA LEU A 294 -3.44 11.36 12.08
C LEU A 294 -2.89 10.19 12.88
N ALA A 295 -1.57 10.13 12.99
CA ALA A 295 -0.84 9.16 13.77
C ALA A 295 0.47 9.79 14.27
N VAL A 296 1.25 9.05 15.05
CA VAL A 296 2.62 9.46 15.38
C VAL A 296 3.50 9.36 14.11
N PRO A 297 4.52 10.22 13.94
CA PRO A 297 5.32 10.28 12.71
C PRO A 297 6.01 8.96 12.35
N GLU A 298 6.25 8.10 13.34
CA GLU A 298 6.85 6.78 13.19
C GLU A 298 6.03 5.86 12.29
N ARG A 299 4.73 6.12 12.10
CA ARG A 299 3.86 5.40 11.14
C ARG A 299 4.38 5.47 9.70
N ASP A 300 5.02 6.58 9.35
CA ASP A 300 5.63 6.78 8.03
C ASP A 300 7.13 6.48 8.06
N LEU A 301 7.82 6.93 9.11
CA LEU A 301 9.27 6.86 9.18
C LEU A 301 9.81 5.42 9.22
N TRP A 302 9.11 4.48 9.88
CA TRP A 302 9.60 3.10 10.04
C TRP A 302 9.94 2.40 8.71
N LEU A 303 9.25 2.79 7.63
CA LEU A 303 9.33 2.22 6.29
C LEU A 303 10.44 2.86 5.43
N VAL A 304 10.81 4.10 5.76
CA VAL A 304 11.74 4.91 4.95
C VAL A 304 13.13 4.95 5.56
N VAL A 305 13.24 5.15 6.88
CA VAL A 305 14.52 5.38 7.55
C VAL A 305 15.37 4.10 7.58
N ALA A 306 16.63 4.23 7.17
CA ALA A 306 17.59 3.12 7.16
C ALA A 306 18.51 3.16 8.39
N GLY A 307 18.72 4.33 9.00
CA GLY A 307 19.60 4.46 10.16
C GLY A 307 19.51 5.80 10.88
N PRO A 308 20.42 6.03 11.86
CA PRO A 308 20.41 7.21 12.71
C PRO A 308 20.49 8.55 11.95
N ASP A 309 21.23 8.61 10.85
CA ASP A 309 21.40 9.84 10.07
C ASP A 309 20.06 10.34 9.48
N ASP A 310 19.18 9.43 9.05
CA ASP A 310 17.86 9.78 8.54
C ASP A 310 16.95 10.32 9.66
N LEU A 311 17.07 9.74 10.87
CA LEU A 311 16.32 10.19 12.05
C LEU A 311 16.81 11.56 12.53
N LEU A 312 18.13 11.79 12.53
CA LEU A 312 18.72 13.08 12.86
C LEU A 312 18.26 14.15 11.87
N ARG A 313 18.29 13.86 10.56
CA ARG A 313 17.79 14.76 9.53
C ARG A 313 16.32 15.13 9.75
N TYR A 314 15.49 14.15 10.09
CA TYR A 314 14.08 14.39 10.41
C TYR A 314 13.92 15.26 11.67
N GLU A 315 14.69 14.98 12.73
CA GLU A 315 14.68 15.75 13.98
C GLU A 315 15.12 17.20 13.76
N GLU A 316 16.20 17.43 13.02
CA GLU A 316 16.69 18.78 12.66
C GLU A 316 15.64 19.58 11.88
N SER A 317 14.92 18.91 10.99
CA SER A 317 13.89 19.54 10.15
C SER A 317 12.61 19.84 10.96
N THR A 318 12.22 18.97 11.89
CA THR A 318 10.90 19.03 12.54
C THR A 318 10.91 19.47 14.00
N GLY A 319 12.07 19.48 14.65
CA GLY A 319 12.24 19.60 16.09
C GLY A 319 11.69 18.40 16.89
N ARG A 320 11.33 17.31 16.20
CA ARG A 320 10.72 16.12 16.83
C ARG A 320 11.68 14.95 16.75
N LYS A 321 12.03 14.40 17.90
CA LYS A 321 12.83 13.18 18.00
C LYS A 321 11.93 11.95 17.85
N PRO A 322 12.13 11.10 16.81
CA PRO A 322 11.34 9.89 16.66
C PRO A 322 11.58 8.91 17.81
N ASP A 323 10.53 8.25 18.27
CA ASP A 323 10.59 7.22 19.31
C ASP A 323 10.98 5.85 18.71
N PRO A 324 12.11 5.26 19.13
CA PRO A 324 12.49 3.91 18.71
C PRO A 324 11.45 2.84 19.03
N SER A 325 10.69 2.97 20.12
CA SER A 325 9.65 1.99 20.48
C SER A 325 8.47 2.06 19.51
N ALA A 326 8.04 3.26 19.13
CA ALA A 326 7.00 3.46 18.11
C ALA A 326 7.45 3.01 16.70
N LEU A 327 8.71 3.24 16.31
CA LEU A 327 9.27 2.69 15.06
C LEU A 327 9.21 1.15 15.06
N ALA A 328 9.56 0.52 16.18
CA ALA A 328 9.48 -0.93 16.32
C ALA A 328 8.03 -1.44 16.31
N LEU A 329 7.10 -0.70 16.93
CA LEU A 329 5.67 -1.00 16.91
C LEU A 329 5.14 -1.09 15.48
N TYR A 330 5.41 -0.09 14.62
CA TYR A 330 4.89 -0.10 13.25
C TYR A 330 5.53 -1.17 12.34
N ARG A 331 6.81 -1.49 12.56
CA ARG A 331 7.46 -2.65 11.91
C ARG A 331 6.77 -3.96 12.28
N LEU A 332 6.51 -4.15 13.58
CA LEU A 332 5.84 -5.33 14.10
C LEU A 332 4.39 -5.40 13.60
N ARG A 333 3.67 -4.27 13.62
CA ARG A 333 2.32 -4.12 13.08
C ARG A 333 2.23 -4.60 11.64
N ARG A 334 3.17 -4.20 10.77
CA ARG A 334 3.19 -4.63 9.37
C ARG A 334 3.36 -6.13 9.26
N ALA A 335 4.34 -6.71 9.96
CA ALA A 335 4.60 -8.15 9.89
C ALA A 335 3.38 -8.98 10.36
N LEU A 336 2.73 -8.57 11.45
CA LEU A 336 1.53 -9.22 11.97
C LEU A 336 0.35 -9.09 10.98
N ASN A 337 0.16 -7.90 10.39
CA ASN A 337 -0.88 -7.67 9.40
C ASN A 337 -0.65 -8.51 8.13
N ASP A 338 0.59 -8.61 7.63
CA ASP A 338 0.92 -9.45 6.47
C ASP A 338 0.60 -10.93 6.75
N ILE A 339 0.96 -11.44 7.93
CA ILE A 339 0.61 -12.82 8.34
C ILE A 339 -0.91 -12.99 8.36
N ALA A 340 -1.65 -12.05 8.94
CA ALA A 340 -3.10 -12.13 9.04
C ALA A 340 -3.80 -12.04 7.66
N GLU A 341 -3.27 -11.26 6.73
CA GLU A 341 -3.73 -11.22 5.33
C GLU A 341 -3.55 -12.58 4.65
N PHE A 342 -2.37 -13.21 4.77
CA PHE A 342 -2.12 -14.54 4.21
C PHE A 342 -3.01 -15.61 4.86
N LEU A 343 -3.22 -15.55 6.17
CA LEU A 343 -4.14 -16.46 6.86
C LEU A 343 -5.58 -16.27 6.41
N THR A 344 -6.01 -15.05 6.12
CA THR A 344 -7.35 -14.80 5.57
C THR A 344 -7.50 -15.46 4.20
N LEU A 345 -6.51 -15.32 3.32
CA LEU A 345 -6.47 -15.98 2.01
C LEU A 345 -6.49 -17.51 2.13
N LEU A 346 -5.63 -18.08 2.98
CA LEU A 346 -5.46 -19.53 3.14
C LEU A 346 -6.62 -20.19 3.89
N ARG A 347 -7.43 -19.42 4.62
CA ARG A 347 -8.67 -19.84 5.29
C ARG A 347 -9.93 -19.47 4.50
N ALA A 348 -9.80 -19.03 3.26
CA ALA A 348 -10.90 -18.91 2.30
C ALA A 348 -10.79 -20.01 1.23
N PRO A 349 -11.89 -20.36 0.52
CA PRO A 349 -11.82 -21.25 -0.64
C PRO A 349 -10.82 -20.73 -1.68
N HIS A 350 -9.82 -21.54 -2.03
CA HIS A 350 -8.75 -21.20 -2.98
C HIS A 350 -8.31 -22.41 -3.82
N GLY A 351 -7.85 -22.13 -5.04
CA GLY A 351 -7.27 -23.12 -5.95
C GLY A 351 -5.74 -23.28 -5.81
N PRO A 352 -5.13 -24.24 -6.51
CA PRO A 352 -3.67 -24.44 -6.55
C PRO A 352 -2.98 -23.43 -7.50
N THR A 353 -3.20 -22.14 -7.30
CA THR A 353 -2.56 -21.10 -8.13
C THR A 353 -1.13 -20.83 -7.65
N LEU A 354 -0.30 -20.27 -8.53
CA LEU A 354 1.07 -19.89 -8.17
C LEU A 354 1.09 -18.84 -7.06
N ASP A 355 0.15 -17.89 -7.08
CA ASP A 355 0.08 -16.80 -6.12
C ASP A 355 -0.23 -17.29 -4.71
N VAL A 356 -1.18 -18.23 -4.58
CA VAL A 356 -1.52 -18.82 -3.28
C VAL A 356 -0.40 -19.73 -2.78
N ARG A 357 0.38 -20.36 -3.67
CA ARG A 357 1.56 -21.15 -3.29
C ARG A 357 2.72 -20.29 -2.77
N GLN A 358 2.88 -19.08 -3.29
CA GLN A 358 3.95 -18.15 -2.89
C GLN A 358 3.61 -17.34 -1.63
N SER A 359 2.31 -17.24 -1.32
CA SER A 359 1.75 -16.73 -0.06
C SER A 359 2.02 -17.69 1.08
#